data_AF-A0A920PAG7-F1
#
_entry.id   AF-A0A920PAG7-F1
#
_cell.length_a   1.000
_cell.length_b   1.000
_cell.length_c   1.000
_cell.angle_alpha   90.00
_cell.angle_beta   90.00
_cell.angle_gamma   90.00
#
_symmetry.space_group_name_H-M   'P 1'
#
loop_
_entity.id
_entity.type
_entity.pdbx_description
1 polymer ?
#
loop_
_entity_poly.entity_id
_entity_poly.type
_entity_poly.pdbx_seq_one_letter_code
_entity_poly.pdbx_strand_id
1 'polypeptide(L)' 'MNACAAQTHIGDQEILGCEQLDGGKLLVTDGWIASRFSGTEPLLRIYCEADSDQRVAYLLDLMQDYLGVRND' A
#
# COMPACT_ATOMS: atom_id res chain seq x y z
N MET A 1 -1.65 -19.75 3.60
CA MET A 1 -0.94 -19.24 2.41
C MET A 1 -1.12 -17.73 2.42
N ASN A 2 -0.03 -16.96 2.58
CA ASN A 2 -0.09 -15.49 2.48
C ASN A 2 -0.41 -15.13 1.03
N ALA A 3 -1.56 -14.51 0.78
CA ALA A 3 -2.01 -14.22 -0.59
C ALA A 3 -1.07 -13.26 -1.33
N CYS A 4 -0.23 -12.51 -0.61
CA CYS A 4 0.81 -11.66 -1.18
C CYS A 4 1.98 -12.40 -1.83
N ALA A 5 2.18 -13.71 -1.59
CA ALA A 5 3.34 -14.42 -2.16
C ALA A 5 3.32 -14.52 -3.70
N ALA A 6 2.18 -14.26 -4.34
CA ALA A 6 2.06 -14.23 -5.80
C ALA A 6 2.32 -12.84 -6.41
N GLN A 7 2.15 -11.77 -5.62
CA GLN A 7 2.31 -10.41 -6.12
C GLN A 7 3.74 -9.94 -5.89
N THR A 8 4.47 -9.71 -6.97
CA THR A 8 5.89 -9.29 -6.90
C THR A 8 6.07 -7.78 -7.06
N HIS A 9 5.06 -7.06 -7.55
CA HIS A 9 5.14 -5.62 -7.81
C HIS A 9 3.83 -4.90 -7.50
N ILE A 10 3.90 -3.60 -7.20
CA ILE A 10 2.78 -2.67 -7.22
C ILE A 10 3.15 -1.51 -8.15
N GLY A 11 2.44 -1.39 -9.28
CA GLY A 11 2.91 -0.61 -10.42
C GLY A 11 4.34 -0.97 -10.83
N ASP A 12 5.27 -0.02 -10.81
CA ASP A 12 6.69 -0.20 -11.12
C ASP A 12 7.57 -0.48 -9.87
N GLN A 13 6.98 -0.63 -8.68
CA GLN A 13 7.69 -0.90 -7.43
C GLN A 13 7.75 -2.39 -7.14
N GLU A 14 8.95 -2.91 -6.87
CA GLU A 14 9.15 -4.28 -6.38
C GLU A 14 8.64 -4.42 -4.94
N ILE A 15 7.94 -5.53 -4.67
CA ILE A 15 7.48 -5.91 -3.33
C ILE A 15 8.54 -6.80 -2.69
N LEU A 16 9.21 -6.27 -1.67
CA LEU A 16 10.25 -6.96 -0.91
C LEU A 16 9.67 -7.87 0.19
N GLY A 17 8.42 -7.61 0.58
CA GLY A 17 7.71 -8.38 1.59
C GLY A 17 6.27 -7.93 1.76
N CYS A 18 5.47 -8.74 2.44
CA CYS A 18 4.09 -8.39 2.74
C CYS A 18 3.62 -8.97 4.06
N GLU A 19 2.77 -8.20 4.75
CA GLU A 19 2.11 -8.54 5.99
C GLU A 19 0.59 -8.39 5.83
N GLN A 20 -0.18 -9.33 6.39
CA GLN A 20 -1.65 -9.36 6.28
C GLN A 20 -2.33 -9.40 7.66
N LEU A 21 -1.72 -8.77 8.67
CA LEU A 21 -2.20 -8.80 10.06
C LEU A 21 -3.42 -7.90 10.29
N ASP A 22 -3.42 -6.69 9.73
CA ASP A 22 -4.54 -5.73 9.78
C ASP A 22 -4.62 -4.98 8.44
N GLY A 23 -5.33 -5.57 7.49
CA GLY A 23 -5.31 -5.15 6.09
C GLY A 23 -4.14 -5.76 5.33
N GLY A 24 -3.56 -5.01 4.38
CA GLY A 24 -2.40 -5.44 3.61
C GLY A 24 -1.30 -4.38 3.66
N LYS A 25 -0.10 -4.77 4.09
CA LYS A 25 1.12 -3.94 4.07
C LYS A 25 2.13 -4.55 3.12
N LEU A 26 2.66 -3.74 2.21
CA LEU A 26 3.72 -4.08 1.27
C LEU A 26 5.00 -3.34 1.68
N LEU A 27 6.09 -4.07 1.76
CA LEU A 27 7.43 -3.51 1.91
C LEU A 27 7.99 -3.26 0.51
N VAL A 28 8.52 -2.06 0.28
CA VAL A 28 9.12 -1.64 -0.98
C VAL A 28 10.51 -1.06 -0.71
N THR A 29 11.29 -0.81 -1.75
CA THR A 29 12.58 -0.12 -1.59
C THR A 29 12.38 1.25 -0.94
N ASP A 30 13.14 1.48 0.14
CA ASP A 30 13.17 2.71 0.94
C ASP A 30 11.82 3.09 1.60
N GLY A 31 10.94 2.11 1.86
CA GLY A 31 9.70 2.40 2.57
C GLY A 31 8.70 1.25 2.67
N TRP A 32 7.46 1.60 3.00
CA TRP A 32 6.34 0.67 3.02
C TRP A 32 5.03 1.39 2.73
N ILE A 33 4.04 0.63 2.27
CA ILE A 33 2.67 1.12 2.10
C ILE A 33 1.67 0.10 2.58
N ALA A 34 0.64 0.56 3.31
CA ALA A 34 -0.38 -0.28 3.89
C ALA A 34 -1.77 0.27 3.59
N SER A 35 -2.73 -0.65 3.43
CA SER A 35 -4.15 -0.32 3.34
C SER A 35 -4.97 -1.20 4.28
N ARG A 36 -6.02 -0.63 4.88
CA ARG A 36 -6.97 -1.37 5.71
C ARG A 36 -8.35 -0.72 5.72
N PHE A 37 -9.38 -1.52 5.92
CA PHE A 37 -10.73 -1.00 6.17
C PHE A 37 -10.80 -0.40 7.57
N SER A 38 -11.49 0.74 7.69
CA SER A 38 -11.84 1.30 8.98
C SER A 38 -12.84 0.40 9.71
N GLY A 39 -12.60 0.13 11.00
CA GLY A 39 -13.54 -0.63 11.83
C GLY A 39 -14.76 0.16 12.31
N THR A 40 -14.75 1.48 12.21
CA THR A 40 -15.78 2.36 12.80
C THR A 40 -16.46 3.29 11.79
N GLU A 41 -15.93 3.39 10.57
CA GLU A 41 -16.40 4.31 9.54
C GLU A 41 -16.35 3.61 8.18
N PRO A 42 -17.19 3.97 7.19
CA PRO A 42 -17.16 3.36 5.86
C PRO A 42 -16.01 3.94 5.02
N LEU A 43 -14.78 3.82 5.52
CA LEU A 43 -13.57 4.37 4.91
C LEU A 43 -12.51 3.28 4.69
N LEU A 44 -11.81 3.39 3.56
CA LEU A 44 -10.52 2.72 3.34
C LEU A 44 -9.40 3.66 3.79
N ARG A 45 -8.48 3.17 4.61
CA ARG A 45 -7.31 3.93 5.05
C ARG A 45 -6.07 3.43 4.35
N ILE A 46 -5.26 4.37 3.86
CA ILE A 46 -3.97 4.11 3.21
C ILE A 46 -2.91 4.91 3.97
N TYR A 47 -1.80 4.26 4.30
CA TYR A 47 -0.67 4.84 5.01
C TYR A 47 0.62 4.43 4.32
N CYS A 48 1.62 5.30 4.33
CA CYS A 48 2.96 4.91 3.91
C CYS A 48 4.02 5.66 4.71
N GLU A 49 5.24 5.14 4.62
CA GLU A 49 6.45 5.80 5.10
C GLU A 49 7.50 5.68 4.01
N ALA A 50 8.24 6.76 3.78
CA ALA A 50 9.35 6.80 2.84
C ALA A 50 10.35 7.90 3.22
N ASP A 51 11.49 7.92 2.54
CA ASP A 51 12.61 8.83 2.77
C ASP A 51 12.36 10.31 2.41
N SER A 52 11.27 10.61 1.70
CA SER A 52 10.95 11.94 1.21
C SER A 52 9.45 12.12 0.97
N ASP A 53 8.98 13.38 1.07
CA ASP A 53 7.57 13.72 0.85
C ASP A 53 7.11 13.39 -0.58
N GLN A 54 8.00 13.54 -1.57
CA GLN A 54 7.71 13.17 -2.96
C GLN A 54 7.47 11.67 -3.09
N ARG A 55 8.27 10.85 -2.40
CA ARG A 55 8.13 9.39 -2.39
C ARG A 55 6.87 8.96 -1.65
N VAL A 56 6.54 9.62 -0.55
CA VAL A 56 5.27 9.43 0.18
C VAL A 56 4.08 9.69 -0.74
N ALA A 57 4.02 10.86 -1.40
CA ALA A 57 2.92 11.20 -2.30
C ALA A 57 2.80 10.19 -3.45
N TYR A 58 3.92 9.81 -4.05
CA TYR A 58 3.96 8.81 -5.11
C TYR A 58 3.43 7.44 -4.65
N LEU A 59 3.84 6.93 -3.48
CA LEU A 59 3.36 5.64 -2.98
C LEU A 59 1.86 5.69 -2.67
N LEU A 60 1.36 6.76 -2.05
CA LEU A 60 -0.07 6.91 -1.77
C LEU A 60 -0.91 6.90 -3.05
N ASP A 61 -0.48 7.61 -4.08
CA ASP A 61 -1.14 7.62 -5.38
C ASP A 61 -1.13 6.23 -6.03
N LEU A 62 0.02 5.57 -6.01
CA LEU A 62 0.19 4.22 -6.54
C LEU A 62 -0.76 3.21 -5.90
N MET A 63 -0.95 3.26 -4.58
CA MET A 63 -1.89 2.37 -3.89
C MET A 63 -3.35 2.74 -4.15
N GLN A 64 -3.68 4.03 -4.26
CA GLN A 64 -5.03 4.46 -4.65
C GLN A 64 -5.40 3.97 -6.04
N ASP A 65 -4.46 4.04 -7.00
CA ASP A 65 -4.61 3.49 -8.35
C ASP A 65 -4.80 1.99 -8.32
N TYR A 66 -3.92 1.28 -7.62
CA TYR A 66 -3.97 -0.17 -7.51
C TYR A 66 -5.29 -0.67 -6.91
N LEU A 67 -5.83 0.05 -5.92
CA LEU A 67 -7.10 -0.29 -5.28
C LEU A 67 -8.32 0.25 -6.02
N GLY A 68 -8.14 1.09 -7.05
CA GLY A 68 -9.24 1.68 -7.82
C GLY A 68 -10.10 2.65 -7.01
N VAL A 69 -9.48 3.41 -6.10
CA VAL A 69 -10.18 4.30 -5.13
C VAL A 69 -9.77 5.77 -5.26
N ARG A 70 -9.24 6.19 -6.42
CA ARG A 70 -9.01 7.62 -6.66
C ARG A 70 -10.32 8.38 -6.50
N ASN A 71 -10.29 9.49 -5.77
CA ASN A 71 -11.38 10.44 -5.73
C ASN A 71 -11.16 11.46 -6.85
N ASP A 72 -11.89 11.34 -7.94
CA ASP A 72 -11.97 12.31 -9.04
C ASP A 72 -13.00 13.44 -8.78
#